data_AF-A0A9P9ECF0-F1
#
_entry.id   AF-A0A9P9ECF0-F1
#
_cell.length_a   1.000
_cell.length_b   1.000
_cell.length_c   1.000
_cell.angle_alpha   90.00
_cell.angle_beta   90.00
_cell.angle_gamma   90.00
#
_symmetry.space_group_name_H-M   'P 1'
#
loop_
_entity.id
_entity.type
_entity.pdbx_description
1 polymer ?
#
loop_
_entity_poly.entity_id
_entity_poly.type
_entity_poly.pdbx_seq_one_letter_code
_entity_poly.pdbx_strand_id
1 'polypeptide(L)'
;MSPSTFHRFGDLPAEIRLKIWEMAMRPKSDHGGVHYITLDYFNGAQTPDSTKTGSAYEWDYGLMTASQESRLEAEWHRKATKPRCQSSVMTVEEKGKKHKVPACPGTDLFCLTPGSYDWNADWSTLPQELPSATPTSPVKNIAFEFDLSWNVGLPTDMEALLEEESPRSFFARTWVQYIGWGGGSSVWLIDRHARRSPINPKTNPRKFYDLHHEYISAYAHEILCDNDEEKKQTARFFWNHIDKLGSETTANGSLQSFFQHHFLIVRCSLRILTCRKFSDPEFPEMEADEEEGAKMYDTPTVNDPWATGIGL
;
A
#
# COMPACT_ATOMS: atom_id res chain seq x y z
N MET A 1 7.13 -4.45 46.03
CA MET A 1 6.96 -3.96 44.65
C MET A 1 6.34 -2.59 44.74
N SER A 2 7.00 -1.56 44.21
CA SER A 2 6.44 -0.21 44.12
C SER A 2 5.24 -0.27 43.17
N PRO A 3 4.07 0.31 43.51
CA PRO A 3 2.96 0.38 42.55
C PRO A 3 3.43 1.16 41.32
N SER A 4 3.16 0.62 40.12
CA SER A 4 3.42 1.33 38.87
C SER A 4 2.43 2.50 38.76
N THR A 5 2.93 3.72 38.84
CA THR A 5 2.11 4.93 38.61
C THR A 5 1.93 5.11 37.10
N PHE A 6 0.68 5.11 36.64
CA PHE A 6 0.35 5.45 35.26
C PHE A 6 0.32 6.98 35.11
N HIS A 7 1.28 7.54 34.39
CA HIS A 7 1.34 8.98 34.08
C HIS A 7 0.44 9.28 32.89
N ARG A 8 -0.38 10.34 32.97
CA ARG A 8 -1.17 10.79 31.81
C ARG A 8 -0.20 11.35 30.78
N PHE A 9 -0.53 11.19 29.50
CA PHE A 9 0.34 11.66 28.41
C PHE A 9 0.72 13.14 28.56
N GLY A 10 -0.23 14.02 28.88
CA GLY A 10 0.02 15.46 29.08
C GLY A 10 0.89 15.81 30.28
N ASP A 11 1.06 14.89 31.24
CA ASP A 11 1.91 15.07 32.42
C ASP A 11 3.36 14.58 32.18
N LEU A 12 3.64 14.00 31.02
CA LEU A 12 4.97 13.55 30.65
C LEU A 12 5.87 14.74 30.27
N PRO A 13 7.19 14.66 30.55
CA PRO A 13 8.17 15.60 30.00
C PRO A 13 8.05 15.73 28.48
N ALA A 14 8.33 16.91 27.95
CA ALA A 14 8.15 17.21 26.52
C ALA A 14 8.97 16.27 25.64
N GLU A 15 10.18 15.91 26.06
CA GLU A 15 11.10 15.01 25.37
C GLU A 15 10.49 13.62 25.20
N ILE A 16 9.79 13.13 26.24
CA ILE A 16 9.11 11.83 26.20
C ILE A 16 7.89 11.90 25.29
N ARG A 17 7.10 12.98 25.35
CA ARG A 17 5.95 13.18 24.45
C ARG A 17 6.37 13.23 22.99
N LEU A 18 7.41 13.98 22.66
CA LEU A 18 7.97 14.06 21.31
C LEU A 18 8.48 12.69 20.84
N LYS A 19 9.21 11.96 21.69
CA LYS A 19 9.66 10.60 21.36
C LYS A 19 8.50 9.64 21.12
N ILE A 20 7.41 9.73 21.89
CA ILE A 20 6.20 8.95 21.65
C ILE A 20 5.59 9.31 20.29
N TRP A 21 5.51 10.60 19.95
CA TRP A 21 5.01 11.00 18.63
C TRP A 21 5.91 10.52 17.50
N GLU A 22 7.23 10.60 17.66
CA GLU A 22 8.19 10.07 16.70
C GLU A 22 8.01 8.57 16.46
N MET A 23 7.88 7.80 17.54
CA MET A 23 7.62 6.36 17.47
C MET A 23 6.24 6.03 16.92
N ALA A 24 5.28 6.95 17.07
CA ALA A 24 3.94 6.81 16.51
C ALA A 24 3.88 7.18 15.02
N MET A 25 4.97 7.66 14.39
CA MET A 25 4.99 7.92 12.95
C MET A 25 5.22 6.63 12.15
N ARG A 26 4.77 6.63 10.89
CA ARG A 26 5.09 5.55 9.96
C ARG A 26 6.61 5.47 9.75
N PRO A 27 7.20 4.26 9.63
CA PRO A 27 8.63 4.09 9.36
C PRO A 27 9.11 4.90 8.13
N LYS A 28 10.29 5.51 8.23
CA LYS A 28 10.78 6.54 7.27
C LYS A 28 10.88 6.08 5.80
N SER A 29 10.42 7.00 4.93
CA SER A 29 10.66 7.30 3.50
C SER A 29 10.86 6.25 2.39
N ASP A 30 11.26 5.01 2.64
CA ASP A 30 11.36 3.99 1.56
C ASP A 30 10.11 3.08 1.50
N HIS A 31 9.10 3.40 2.28
CA HIS A 31 7.92 2.57 2.47
C HIS A 31 6.63 3.33 2.16
N GLY A 32 5.68 2.65 1.52
CA GLY A 32 4.39 3.24 1.18
C GLY A 32 3.31 2.93 2.21
N GLY A 33 2.28 3.77 2.29
CA GLY A 33 1.04 3.42 2.99
C GLY A 33 0.15 2.51 2.15
N VAL A 34 -0.62 1.63 2.79
CA VAL A 34 -1.68 0.86 2.13
C VAL A 34 -3.02 1.59 2.25
N HIS A 35 -3.63 1.85 1.11
CA HIS A 35 -4.95 2.48 0.98
C HIS A 35 -5.95 1.50 0.42
N TYR A 36 -7.01 1.20 1.16
CA TYR A 36 -8.09 0.32 0.71
C TYR A 36 -9.18 1.14 0.02
N ILE A 37 -9.45 0.82 -1.24
CA ILE A 37 -10.38 1.57 -2.08
C ILE A 37 -11.42 0.61 -2.64
N THR A 38 -12.69 0.97 -2.46
CA THR A 38 -13.79 0.32 -3.15
C THR A 38 -14.10 1.08 -4.43
N LEU A 39 -14.06 0.36 -5.56
CA LEU A 39 -14.39 0.91 -6.87
C LEU A 39 -15.87 0.62 -7.19
N ASP A 40 -16.72 1.63 -7.05
CA ASP A 40 -18.12 1.57 -7.47
C ASP A 40 -18.27 2.19 -8.87
N TYR A 41 -18.19 1.33 -9.89
CA TYR A 41 -18.23 1.73 -11.30
C TYR A 41 -19.57 2.37 -11.74
N PHE A 42 -20.66 2.16 -10.99
CA PHE A 42 -21.99 2.63 -11.40
C PHE A 42 -22.30 4.06 -10.97
N ASN A 43 -21.60 4.57 -9.95
CA ASN A 43 -21.87 5.89 -9.40
C ASN A 43 -20.75 6.90 -9.64
N GLY A 44 -19.62 6.49 -10.25
CA GLY A 44 -18.42 7.33 -10.38
C GLY A 44 -17.89 7.82 -9.03
N ALA A 45 -18.35 7.20 -7.94
CA ALA A 45 -18.05 7.58 -6.59
C ALA A 45 -17.07 6.57 -6.01
N GLN A 46 -15.82 6.98 -5.90
CA GLN A 46 -14.82 6.22 -5.16
C GLN A 46 -15.12 6.41 -3.68
N THR A 47 -15.23 5.30 -2.96
CA THR A 47 -15.32 5.34 -1.50
C THR A 47 -14.19 4.51 -0.91
N PRO A 48 -13.58 4.99 0.19
CA PRO A 48 -12.77 4.13 1.03
C PRO A 48 -13.57 2.88 1.37
N ASP A 49 -12.91 1.72 1.35
CA ASP A 49 -13.57 0.50 1.75
C ASP A 49 -13.89 0.55 3.25
N SER A 50 -15.09 1.02 3.60
CA SER A 50 -15.50 1.18 5.00
C SER A 50 -15.55 -0.14 5.77
N THR A 51 -15.53 -1.28 5.05
CA THR A 51 -15.45 -2.61 5.67
C THR A 51 -14.02 -2.98 6.06
N LYS A 52 -13.02 -2.33 5.44
CA LYS A 52 -11.60 -2.52 5.73
C LYS A 52 -11.07 -1.33 6.54
N THR A 53 -11.13 -1.48 7.85
CA THR A 53 -10.49 -0.57 8.79
C THR A 53 -8.98 -0.72 8.76
N GLY A 54 -8.25 0.36 9.06
CA GLY A 54 -6.81 0.32 9.27
C GLY A 54 -6.00 0.74 8.05
N SER A 55 -6.56 1.51 7.13
CA SER A 55 -5.76 2.11 6.06
C SER A 55 -4.68 3.04 6.62
N ALA A 56 -3.56 3.21 5.91
CA ALA A 56 -2.49 4.12 6.29
C ALA A 56 -2.95 5.57 6.50
N TYR A 57 -4.03 6.01 5.84
CA TYR A 57 -4.55 7.36 6.08
C TYR A 57 -5.11 7.53 7.50
N GLU A 58 -5.65 6.47 8.13
CA GLU A 58 -6.17 6.54 9.50
C GLU A 58 -5.04 6.84 10.49
N TRP A 59 -3.86 6.28 10.20
CA TRP A 59 -2.64 6.53 10.95
C TRP A 59 -2.25 8.01 10.86
N ASP A 60 -2.13 8.54 9.65
CA ASP A 60 -1.77 9.96 9.44
C ASP A 60 -2.87 10.90 9.98
N TYR A 61 -4.14 10.56 9.80
CA TYR A 61 -5.27 11.35 10.29
C TYR A 61 -5.29 11.41 11.82
N GLY A 62 -5.04 10.28 12.50
CA GLY A 62 -4.90 10.22 13.95
C GLY A 62 -3.82 11.16 14.46
N LEU A 63 -2.62 11.14 13.87
CA LEU A 63 -1.51 12.04 14.23
C LEU A 63 -1.88 13.51 14.00
N MET A 64 -2.48 13.83 12.85
CA MET A 64 -2.83 15.21 12.50
C MET A 64 -3.94 15.82 13.38
N THR A 65 -4.74 14.98 14.03
CA THR A 65 -5.91 15.39 14.83
C THR A 65 -5.75 15.20 16.34
N ALA A 66 -4.79 14.41 16.80
CA ALA A 66 -4.61 14.10 18.22
C ALA A 66 -4.29 15.32 19.09
N SER A 67 -3.33 16.16 18.67
CA SER A 67 -2.93 17.38 19.38
C SER A 67 -2.17 18.35 18.47
N GLN A 68 -1.96 19.58 18.93
CA GLN A 68 -1.10 20.54 18.20
C GLN A 68 0.34 20.03 18.10
N GLU A 69 0.86 19.43 19.16
CA GLU A 69 2.22 18.87 19.20
C GLU A 69 2.39 17.73 18.18
N SER A 70 1.47 16.76 18.18
CA SER A 70 1.50 15.63 17.24
C SER A 70 1.45 16.10 15.77
N ARG A 71 0.63 17.11 15.49
CA ARG A 71 0.55 17.72 14.15
C ARG A 71 1.85 18.36 13.71
N LEU A 72 2.49 19.14 14.59
CA LEU A 72 3.75 19.79 14.29
C LEU A 72 4.85 18.75 14.00
N GLU A 73 4.87 17.66 14.78
CA GLU A 73 5.81 16.57 14.59
C GLU A 73 5.57 15.84 13.25
N ALA A 74 4.33 15.49 12.94
CA ALA A 74 3.97 14.86 11.67
C ALA A 74 4.32 15.74 10.45
N GLU A 75 4.07 17.05 10.55
CA GLU A 75 4.45 18.01 9.50
C GLU A 75 5.96 18.13 9.35
N TRP A 76 6.70 18.16 10.47
CA TRP A 76 8.16 18.20 10.47
C TRP A 76 8.73 16.93 9.82
N HIS A 77 8.26 15.76 10.22
CA HIS A 77 8.67 14.48 9.65
C HIS A 77 8.41 14.42 8.15
N ARG A 78 7.23 14.87 7.70
CA ARG A 78 6.89 14.94 6.27
C ARG A 78 7.83 15.87 5.49
N LYS A 79 8.27 16.98 6.08
CA LYS A 79 9.23 17.91 5.47
C LYS A 79 10.66 17.35 5.47
N ALA A 80 11.04 16.64 6.53
CA ALA A 80 12.35 16.03 6.69
C ALA A 80 12.57 14.86 5.71
N THR A 81 11.52 14.08 5.47
CA THR A 81 11.53 13.07 4.40
C THR A 81 11.43 13.79 3.05
N LYS A 82 12.55 13.97 2.33
CA LYS A 82 12.54 14.49 0.95
C LYS A 82 11.52 13.68 0.13
N PRO A 83 10.37 14.24 -0.28
CA PRO A 83 9.40 13.45 -1.00
C PRO A 83 10.01 13.08 -2.35
N ARG A 84 10.32 11.79 -2.57
CA ARG A 84 10.60 11.29 -3.93
C ARG A 84 9.37 11.43 -4.84
N CYS A 85 8.19 11.66 -4.26
CA CYS A 85 6.91 11.77 -4.95
C CYS A 85 6.16 13.02 -4.46
N GLN A 86 5.47 13.71 -5.37
CA GLN A 86 4.54 14.78 -5.01
C GLN A 86 3.41 14.19 -4.16
N SER A 87 3.26 14.73 -2.93
CA SER A 87 2.12 14.40 -2.09
C SER A 87 0.85 14.92 -2.75
N SER A 88 -0.12 14.03 -2.91
CA SER A 88 -1.47 14.32 -3.37
C SER A 88 -2.43 14.21 -2.20
N VAL A 89 -3.66 14.68 -2.39
CA VAL A 89 -4.73 14.60 -1.40
C VAL A 89 -5.81 13.66 -1.91
N MET A 90 -6.05 12.58 -1.18
CA MET A 90 -7.18 11.69 -1.38
C MET A 90 -8.38 12.22 -0.60
N THR A 91 -9.58 12.13 -1.19
CA THR A 91 -10.82 12.41 -0.47
C THR A 91 -11.41 11.09 -0.01
N VAL A 92 -11.56 10.95 1.30
CA VAL A 92 -12.09 9.77 1.99
C VAL A 92 -13.46 10.15 2.55
N GLU A 93 -14.50 9.38 2.28
CA GLU A 93 -15.82 9.58 2.88
C GLU A 93 -16.05 8.56 4.00
N GLU A 94 -16.19 9.02 5.24
CA GLU A 94 -16.47 8.19 6.41
C GLU A 94 -17.74 8.70 7.09
N LYS A 95 -18.76 7.84 7.24
CA LYS A 95 -20.04 8.18 7.90
C LYS A 95 -20.69 9.46 7.34
N GLY A 96 -20.60 9.66 6.01
CA GLY A 96 -21.12 10.83 5.30
C GLY A 96 -20.30 12.11 5.45
N LYS A 97 -19.12 12.05 6.09
CA LYS A 97 -18.18 13.17 6.18
C LYS A 97 -17.01 12.96 5.24
N LYS A 98 -16.67 13.99 4.46
CA LYS A 98 -15.52 13.99 3.56
C LYS A 98 -14.27 14.50 4.27
N HIS A 99 -13.24 13.68 4.27
CA HIS A 99 -11.93 13.94 4.85
C HIS A 99 -10.90 14.04 3.72
N LYS A 100 -9.98 14.99 3.83
CA LYS A 100 -8.85 15.14 2.93
C LYS A 100 -7.63 14.53 3.60
N VAL A 101 -7.08 13.46 3.02
CA VAL A 101 -5.95 12.73 3.59
C VAL A 101 -4.77 12.75 2.64
N PRO A 102 -3.53 12.86 3.15
CA PRO A 102 -2.35 12.80 2.30
C PRO A 102 -2.18 11.38 1.73
N ALA A 103 -1.79 11.32 0.46
CA ALA A 103 -1.37 10.09 -0.20
C ALA A 103 -0.20 10.39 -1.14
N CYS A 104 0.62 9.38 -1.40
CA CYS A 104 1.77 9.47 -2.29
C CYS A 104 1.60 8.44 -3.42
N PRO A 105 0.91 8.77 -4.53
CA PRO A 105 0.59 7.83 -5.62
C PRO A 105 1.78 7.03 -6.16
N GLY A 106 2.97 7.64 -6.16
CA GLY A 106 4.20 7.00 -6.65
C GLY A 106 4.86 6.02 -5.68
N THR A 107 4.49 6.01 -4.40
CA THR A 107 5.10 5.17 -3.36
C THR A 107 4.10 4.33 -2.58
N ASP A 108 2.89 4.81 -2.38
CA ASP A 108 1.83 4.12 -1.66
C ASP A 108 1.26 2.96 -2.49
N LEU A 109 0.62 2.03 -1.79
CA LEU A 109 -0.07 0.86 -2.32
C LEU A 109 -1.57 1.07 -2.26
N PHE A 110 -2.24 0.94 -3.39
CA PHE A 110 -3.68 1.13 -3.51
C PHE A 110 -4.33 -0.24 -3.68
N CYS A 111 -4.87 -0.79 -2.59
CA CYS A 111 -5.56 -2.07 -2.58
C CYS A 111 -7.01 -1.89 -3.05
N LEU A 112 -7.33 -2.49 -4.19
CA LEU A 112 -8.61 -2.32 -4.84
C LEU A 112 -9.55 -3.46 -4.48
N THR A 113 -10.74 -3.09 -4.02
CA THR A 113 -11.90 -3.98 -3.90
C THR A 113 -12.95 -3.51 -4.92
N PRO A 114 -13.42 -4.36 -5.84
CA PRO A 114 -14.56 -3.98 -6.68
C PRO A 114 -15.84 -3.88 -5.83
N GLY A 115 -16.63 -2.83 -6.03
CA GLY A 115 -18.01 -2.75 -5.53
C GLY A 115 -18.98 -3.63 -6.34
N SER A 116 -18.63 -3.92 -7.59
CA SER A 116 -19.33 -4.86 -8.48
C SER A 116 -18.34 -5.52 -9.44
N TYR A 117 -18.64 -6.74 -9.87
CA TYR A 117 -17.85 -7.51 -10.84
C TYR A 117 -18.34 -7.36 -12.29
N ASP A 118 -19.31 -6.47 -12.53
CA ASP A 118 -19.91 -6.25 -13.85
C ASP A 118 -18.84 -5.91 -14.91
N TRP A 119 -18.95 -6.56 -16.05
CA TRP A 119 -18.06 -6.48 -17.20
C TRP A 119 -18.18 -5.16 -17.98
N ASN A 120 -19.26 -4.40 -17.79
CA ASN A 120 -19.54 -3.16 -18.52
C ASN A 120 -18.72 -1.94 -18.06
N ALA A 121 -17.89 -2.09 -17.02
CA ALA A 121 -17.02 -1.03 -16.57
C ALA A 121 -16.05 -0.58 -17.67
N ASP A 122 -15.95 0.74 -17.91
CA ASP A 122 -14.91 1.29 -18.78
C ASP A 122 -13.55 1.22 -18.06
N TRP A 123 -12.82 0.15 -18.31
CA TRP A 123 -11.51 -0.07 -17.71
C TRP A 123 -10.44 0.94 -18.14
N SER A 124 -10.67 1.68 -19.23
CA SER A 124 -9.73 2.70 -19.70
C SER A 124 -9.72 3.95 -18.81
N THR A 125 -10.81 4.19 -18.06
CA THR A 125 -10.93 5.33 -17.13
C THR A 125 -10.41 5.01 -15.73
N LEU A 126 -10.11 3.73 -15.44
CA LEU A 126 -9.58 3.31 -14.14
C LEU A 126 -8.40 4.16 -13.62
N PRO A 127 -7.41 4.65 -14.40
CA PRO A 127 -6.36 5.48 -13.83
C PRO A 127 -6.87 6.85 -13.37
N GLN A 128 -7.89 7.38 -14.03
CA GLN A 128 -8.56 8.63 -13.65
C GLN A 128 -9.44 8.42 -12.41
N GLU A 129 -9.94 7.19 -12.25
CA GLU A 129 -10.71 6.75 -11.10
C GLU A 129 -9.86 6.33 -9.89
N LEU A 130 -8.52 6.41 -9.97
CA LEU A 130 -7.70 6.16 -8.80
C LEU A 130 -7.54 7.46 -8.00
N PRO A 131 -7.78 7.43 -6.68
CA PRO A 131 -7.64 8.61 -5.88
C PRO A 131 -6.22 9.14 -5.98
N SER A 132 -6.10 10.48 -6.07
CA SER A 132 -4.81 11.16 -6.14
C SER A 132 -4.00 10.96 -7.42
N ALA A 133 -4.48 10.20 -8.40
CA ALA A 133 -3.82 10.08 -9.69
C ALA A 133 -3.89 11.40 -10.46
N THR A 134 -2.74 11.89 -10.91
CA THR A 134 -2.65 12.99 -11.88
C THR A 134 -1.85 12.51 -13.08
N PRO A 135 -2.02 13.15 -14.26
CA PRO A 135 -1.19 12.81 -15.42
C PRO A 135 0.32 12.88 -15.14
N THR A 136 0.73 13.71 -14.19
CA THR A 136 2.15 13.89 -13.79
C THR A 136 2.59 12.97 -12.65
N SER A 137 1.65 12.33 -11.94
CA SER A 137 1.91 11.45 -10.79
C SER A 137 0.90 10.29 -10.82
N PRO A 138 1.05 9.33 -11.76
CA PRO A 138 0.17 8.18 -11.81
C PRO A 138 0.37 7.33 -10.54
N VAL A 139 -0.70 6.64 -10.13
CA VAL A 139 -0.57 5.56 -9.15
C VAL A 139 0.40 4.53 -9.70
N LYS A 140 1.41 4.14 -8.92
CA LYS A 140 2.44 3.18 -9.33
C LYS A 140 2.25 1.79 -8.74
N ASN A 141 1.52 1.64 -7.64
CA ASN A 141 1.38 0.35 -6.98
C ASN A 141 -0.10 0.06 -6.72
N ILE A 142 -0.65 -0.91 -7.45
CA ILE A 142 -2.01 -1.40 -7.24
C ILE A 142 -1.94 -2.79 -6.65
N ALA A 143 -2.78 -3.08 -5.65
CA ALA A 143 -2.86 -4.37 -5.01
C ALA A 143 -4.26 -4.97 -5.05
N PHE A 144 -4.31 -6.29 -4.96
CA PHE A 144 -5.52 -7.07 -4.79
C PHE A 144 -5.28 -8.08 -3.67
N GLU A 145 -6.26 -8.26 -2.80
CA GLU A 145 -6.20 -9.33 -1.81
C GLU A 145 -6.56 -10.65 -2.47
N PHE A 146 -5.61 -11.57 -2.44
CA PHE A 146 -5.81 -12.93 -2.89
C PHE A 146 -6.66 -13.68 -1.88
N ASP A 147 -7.63 -14.43 -2.39
CA ASP A 147 -8.44 -15.35 -1.62
C ASP A 147 -8.27 -16.78 -2.15
N LEU A 148 -8.28 -17.76 -1.25
CA LEU A 148 -8.05 -19.17 -1.59
C LEU A 148 -9.05 -19.70 -2.64
N SER A 149 -10.27 -19.16 -2.67
CA SER A 149 -11.30 -19.53 -3.64
C SER A 149 -10.89 -19.23 -5.09
N TRP A 150 -9.92 -18.34 -5.33
CA TRP A 150 -9.44 -18.02 -6.68
C TRP A 150 -8.82 -19.23 -7.37
N ASN A 151 -8.33 -20.21 -6.61
CA ASN A 151 -7.74 -21.45 -7.12
C ASN A 151 -8.78 -22.58 -7.31
N VAL A 152 -10.05 -22.34 -7.01
CA VAL A 152 -11.13 -23.31 -7.22
C VAL A 152 -11.70 -23.15 -8.63
N GLY A 153 -11.79 -24.25 -9.39
CA GLY A 153 -12.36 -24.23 -10.74
C GLY A 153 -11.63 -23.27 -11.68
N LEU A 154 -10.30 -23.38 -11.75
CA LEU A 154 -9.48 -22.49 -12.57
C LEU A 154 -9.88 -22.54 -14.06
N PRO A 155 -9.92 -21.40 -14.75
CA PRO A 155 -10.29 -21.33 -16.16
C PRO A 155 -9.26 -22.02 -17.04
N THR A 156 -9.71 -22.53 -18.19
CA THR A 156 -8.89 -23.27 -19.16
C THR A 156 -8.06 -22.38 -20.07
N ASP A 157 -8.46 -21.13 -20.24
CA ASP A 157 -7.85 -20.16 -21.14
C ASP A 157 -8.08 -18.72 -20.62
N MET A 158 -7.38 -17.77 -21.23
CA MET A 158 -7.47 -16.36 -20.83
C MET A 158 -8.83 -15.75 -21.11
N GLU A 159 -9.54 -16.19 -22.15
CA GLU A 159 -10.86 -15.67 -22.53
C GLU A 159 -11.89 -16.02 -21.44
N ALA A 160 -11.95 -17.29 -21.04
CA ALA A 160 -12.77 -17.75 -19.92
C ALA A 160 -12.44 -16.99 -18.63
N LEU A 161 -11.15 -16.76 -18.31
CA LEU A 161 -10.76 -15.99 -17.12
C LEU A 161 -11.29 -14.55 -17.19
N LEU A 162 -11.27 -13.90 -18.35
CA LEU A 162 -11.66 -12.50 -18.53
C LEU A 162 -13.19 -12.31 -18.60
N GLU A 163 -13.93 -13.35 -18.98
CA GLU A 163 -15.41 -13.33 -19.05
C GLU A 163 -16.08 -13.64 -17.70
N GLU A 164 -15.37 -14.24 -16.75
CA GLU A 164 -15.91 -14.55 -15.43
C GLU A 164 -16.37 -13.30 -14.65
N GLU A 165 -17.47 -13.45 -13.90
CA GLU A 165 -17.93 -12.48 -12.90
C GLU A 165 -17.33 -12.81 -11.52
N SER A 166 -16.00 -12.72 -11.42
CA SER A 166 -15.26 -13.14 -10.23
C SER A 166 -14.17 -12.13 -9.82
N PRO A 167 -13.69 -12.15 -8.55
CA PRO A 167 -12.59 -11.30 -8.12
C PRO A 167 -11.28 -11.55 -8.89
N ARG A 168 -11.01 -12.80 -9.26
CA ARG A 168 -9.84 -13.16 -10.07
C ARG A 168 -9.93 -12.61 -11.50
N SER A 169 -11.14 -12.53 -12.05
CA SER A 169 -11.38 -11.90 -13.35
C SER A 169 -11.22 -10.38 -13.28
N PHE A 170 -11.74 -9.76 -12.22
CA PHE A 170 -11.52 -8.34 -11.94
C PHE A 170 -10.03 -8.00 -11.90
N PHE A 171 -9.24 -8.81 -11.18
CA PHE A 171 -7.79 -8.73 -11.18
C PHE A 171 -7.20 -8.87 -12.58
N ALA A 172 -7.57 -9.92 -13.33
CA ALA A 172 -7.01 -10.19 -14.65
C ALA A 172 -7.30 -9.05 -15.65
N ARG A 173 -8.53 -8.52 -15.66
CA ARG A 173 -8.93 -7.37 -16.48
C ARG A 173 -8.16 -6.11 -16.10
N THR A 174 -8.07 -5.81 -14.80
CA THR A 174 -7.28 -4.67 -14.34
C THR A 174 -5.84 -4.80 -14.78
N TRP A 175 -5.25 -5.98 -14.59
CA TRP A 175 -3.85 -6.27 -14.89
C TRP A 175 -3.55 -6.07 -16.38
N VAL A 176 -4.37 -6.62 -17.28
CA VAL A 176 -4.24 -6.42 -18.73
C VAL A 176 -4.27 -4.94 -19.11
N GLN A 177 -5.21 -4.18 -18.55
CA GLN A 177 -5.44 -2.77 -18.90
C GLN A 177 -4.37 -1.86 -18.32
N TYR A 178 -4.06 -2.03 -17.04
CA TYR A 178 -3.11 -1.23 -16.28
C TYR A 178 -1.70 -1.25 -16.86
N ILE A 179 -1.34 -2.34 -17.55
CA ILE A 179 0.00 -2.50 -18.12
C ILE A 179 0.12 -1.86 -19.51
N GLY A 180 -0.99 -1.72 -20.23
CA GLY A 180 -1.05 -0.93 -21.46
C GLY A 180 -0.70 0.55 -21.25
N TRP A 181 -0.68 1.04 -20.00
CA TRP A 181 -0.46 2.45 -19.70
C TRP A 181 1.02 2.85 -19.63
N GLY A 182 1.95 1.88 -19.61
CA GLY A 182 3.39 2.15 -19.49
C GLY A 182 3.77 2.84 -18.17
N GLY A 183 5.07 2.96 -17.87
CA GLY A 183 5.55 3.82 -16.78
C GLY A 183 6.00 3.14 -15.48
N GLY A 184 6.28 1.84 -15.49
CA GLY A 184 6.93 1.16 -14.35
C GLY A 184 6.00 0.95 -13.15
N SER A 185 4.69 0.86 -13.39
CA SER A 185 3.72 0.49 -12.39
C SER A 185 3.82 -1.00 -12.05
N SER A 186 3.47 -1.34 -10.82
CA SER A 186 3.51 -2.69 -10.26
C SER A 186 2.11 -3.10 -9.83
N VAL A 187 1.75 -4.34 -10.16
CA VAL A 187 0.53 -4.98 -9.69
C VAL A 187 0.91 -6.00 -8.64
N TRP A 188 0.22 -6.00 -7.50
CA TRP A 188 0.55 -6.80 -6.34
C TRP A 188 -0.62 -7.72 -5.98
N LEU A 189 -0.32 -9.00 -5.72
CA LEU A 189 -1.24 -9.91 -5.04
C LEU A 189 -0.84 -9.99 -3.56
N ILE A 190 -1.73 -9.56 -2.67
CA ILE A 190 -1.55 -9.68 -1.23
C ILE A 190 -2.01 -11.08 -0.83
N ASP A 191 -1.07 -11.92 -0.42
CA ASP A 191 -1.33 -13.24 0.13
C ASP A 191 -1.07 -13.21 1.63
N ARG A 192 -2.14 -13.15 2.42
CA ARG A 192 -2.07 -13.09 3.89
C ARG A 192 -1.69 -14.43 4.53
N HIS A 193 -1.75 -15.53 3.78
CA HIS A 193 -1.48 -16.89 4.28
C HIS A 193 -0.13 -17.44 3.80
N ALA A 194 0.48 -16.81 2.80
CA ALA A 194 1.78 -17.20 2.30
C ALA A 194 2.88 -17.06 3.36
N ARG A 195 3.59 -18.17 3.57
CA ARG A 195 4.86 -18.17 4.30
C ARG A 195 5.99 -17.78 3.36
N ARG A 196 6.93 -17.00 3.87
CA ARG A 196 8.10 -16.55 3.12
C ARG A 196 9.36 -17.20 3.65
N SER A 197 10.28 -17.53 2.75
CA SER A 197 11.67 -17.84 3.11
C SER A 197 12.27 -16.68 3.88
N PRO A 198 13.17 -16.93 4.85
CA PRO A 198 13.97 -15.87 5.47
C PRO A 198 14.55 -14.95 4.40
N ILE A 199 14.38 -13.65 4.61
CA ILE A 199 14.79 -12.62 3.65
C ILE A 199 16.30 -12.75 3.45
N ASN A 200 16.73 -12.87 2.18
CA ASN A 200 18.14 -12.75 1.87
C ASN A 200 18.59 -11.34 2.28
N PRO A 201 19.57 -11.17 3.18
CA PRO A 201 19.99 -9.85 3.67
C PRO A 201 20.41 -8.88 2.55
N LYS A 202 20.80 -9.41 1.38
CA LYS A 202 21.16 -8.61 0.21
C LYS A 202 19.96 -8.03 -0.53
N THR A 203 18.76 -8.54 -0.27
CA THR A 203 17.53 -8.00 -0.85
C THR A 203 16.96 -6.95 0.09
N ASN A 204 16.70 -5.76 -0.44
CA ASN A 204 15.92 -4.74 0.26
C ASN A 204 14.48 -4.83 -0.27
N PRO A 205 13.62 -5.71 0.30
CA PRO A 205 12.27 -5.85 -0.21
C PRO A 205 11.50 -4.55 0.02
N ARG A 206 10.60 -4.23 -0.93
CA ARG A 206 9.65 -3.14 -0.71
C ARG A 206 8.74 -3.50 0.44
N LYS A 207 8.48 -2.50 1.28
CA LYS A 207 7.54 -2.63 2.38
C LYS A 207 6.44 -1.60 2.25
N PHE A 208 5.24 -2.01 2.64
CA PHE A 208 4.09 -1.15 2.78
C PHE A 208 3.47 -1.37 4.14
N TYR A 209 2.80 -0.35 4.68
CA TYR A 209 2.20 -0.42 6.00
C TYR A 209 0.75 0.01 5.96
N ASP A 210 -0.08 -0.74 6.66
CA ASP A 210 -1.38 -0.29 7.12
C ASP A 210 -1.31 -0.08 8.66
N LEU A 211 -2.43 0.16 9.33
CA LEU A 211 -2.46 0.41 10.78
C LEU A 211 -2.02 -0.81 11.62
N HIS A 212 -2.13 -2.02 11.08
CA HIS A 212 -2.00 -3.27 11.82
C HIS A 212 -0.93 -4.21 11.24
N HIS A 213 -0.55 -4.00 10.00
CA HIS A 213 0.25 -4.94 9.22
C HIS A 213 1.41 -4.26 8.49
N GLU A 214 2.50 -5.02 8.39
CA GLU A 214 3.54 -4.79 7.39
C GLU A 214 3.35 -5.77 6.24
N TYR A 215 3.40 -5.22 5.02
CA TYR A 215 3.38 -5.96 3.77
C TYR A 215 4.76 -5.95 3.17
N ILE A 216 5.29 -7.13 2.82
CA ILE A 216 6.64 -7.27 2.32
C ILE A 216 6.62 -7.90 0.94
N SER A 217 7.29 -7.27 -0.03
CA SER A 217 7.42 -7.80 -1.38
C SER A 217 8.20 -9.11 -1.38
N ALA A 218 7.65 -10.13 -2.01
CA ALA A 218 8.29 -11.41 -2.24
C ALA A 218 8.24 -11.77 -3.73
N TYR A 219 9.31 -12.39 -4.20
CA TYR A 219 9.31 -13.10 -5.47
C TYR A 219 8.55 -14.42 -5.33
N ALA A 220 7.96 -14.88 -6.44
CA ALA A 220 7.22 -16.15 -6.46
C ALA A 220 8.04 -17.33 -5.90
N HIS A 221 9.34 -17.38 -6.14
CA HIS A 221 10.20 -18.46 -5.64
C HIS A 221 10.54 -18.36 -4.15
N GLU A 222 10.31 -17.21 -3.50
CA GLU A 222 10.52 -17.01 -2.07
C GLU A 222 9.33 -17.46 -1.21
N ILE A 223 8.18 -17.72 -1.84
CA ILE A 223 6.99 -18.25 -1.15
C ILE A 223 7.22 -19.74 -0.87
N LEU A 224 7.21 -20.10 0.42
CA LEU A 224 7.41 -21.45 0.91
C LEU A 224 6.11 -22.24 0.86
N CYS A 225 6.22 -23.51 0.49
CA CYS A 225 5.15 -24.49 0.57
C CYS A 225 5.80 -25.83 0.94
N ASP A 226 5.28 -26.51 1.96
CA ASP A 226 5.82 -27.79 2.42
C ASP A 226 5.40 -28.94 1.49
N ASN A 227 4.29 -28.76 0.76
CA ASN A 227 3.75 -29.74 -0.17
C ASN A 227 2.91 -29.10 -1.28
N ASP A 228 2.48 -29.91 -2.26
CA ASP A 228 1.70 -29.45 -3.41
C ASP A 228 0.29 -28.94 -3.04
N GLU A 229 -0.32 -29.45 -1.96
CA GLU A 229 -1.64 -28.99 -1.52
C GLU A 229 -1.55 -27.59 -0.91
N GLU A 230 -0.54 -27.31 -0.09
CA GLU A 230 -0.27 -25.95 0.40
C GLU A 230 0.06 -25.01 -0.75
N LYS A 231 0.84 -25.48 -1.73
CA LYS A 231 1.14 -24.69 -2.93
C LYS A 231 -0.14 -24.25 -3.64
N LYS A 232 -1.12 -25.13 -3.81
CA LYS A 232 -2.44 -24.80 -4.39
C LYS A 232 -3.23 -23.76 -3.57
N GLN A 233 -2.84 -23.49 -2.32
CA GLN A 233 -3.44 -22.49 -1.46
C GLN A 233 -2.68 -21.16 -1.46
N THR A 234 -1.82 -20.90 -2.46
CA THR A 234 -1.06 -19.64 -2.54
C THR A 234 -1.41 -18.81 -3.77
N ALA A 235 -1.22 -17.50 -3.66
CA ALA A 235 -1.24 -16.57 -4.79
C ALA A 235 -0.17 -16.94 -5.83
N ARG A 236 0.93 -17.60 -5.41
CA ARG A 236 1.96 -18.13 -6.32
C ARG A 236 1.37 -19.16 -7.28
N PHE A 237 0.50 -20.05 -6.80
CA PHE A 237 -0.11 -21.05 -7.66
C PHE A 237 -1.07 -20.42 -8.67
N PHE A 238 -1.92 -19.49 -8.22
CA PHE A 238 -2.77 -18.69 -9.09
C PHE A 238 -1.96 -17.97 -10.17
N TRP A 239 -0.86 -17.33 -9.76
CA TRP A 239 0.05 -16.64 -10.66
C TRP A 239 0.63 -17.55 -11.74
N ASN A 240 1.17 -18.71 -11.36
CA ASN A 240 1.73 -19.65 -12.32
C ASN A 240 0.67 -20.15 -13.31
N HIS A 241 -0.58 -20.29 -12.86
CA HIS A 241 -1.68 -20.65 -13.74
C HIS A 241 -1.94 -19.57 -14.79
N ILE A 242 -2.08 -18.30 -14.40
CA ILE A 242 -2.26 -17.20 -15.35
C ILE A 242 -1.06 -17.05 -16.30
N ASP A 243 0.16 -17.17 -15.77
CA ASP A 243 1.39 -17.12 -16.56
C ASP A 243 1.39 -18.21 -17.65
N LYS A 244 0.94 -19.42 -17.29
CA LYS A 244 0.74 -20.52 -18.23
C LYS A 244 -0.34 -20.19 -19.26
N LEU A 245 -1.53 -19.74 -18.84
CA LEU A 245 -2.64 -19.42 -19.74
C LEU A 245 -2.23 -18.38 -20.80
N GLY A 246 -1.57 -17.30 -20.39
CA GLY A 246 -1.14 -16.28 -21.36
C GLY A 246 0.03 -16.72 -22.23
N SER A 247 0.89 -17.62 -21.76
CA SER A 247 1.93 -18.25 -22.59
C SER A 247 1.31 -19.13 -23.69
N GLU A 248 0.34 -19.96 -23.33
CA GLU A 248 -0.38 -20.83 -24.28
C GLU A 248 -1.21 -20.01 -25.28
N THR A 249 -1.88 -18.96 -24.80
CA THR A 249 -2.66 -18.06 -25.66
C THR A 249 -1.78 -17.32 -26.66
N THR A 250 -0.58 -16.91 -26.24
CA THR A 250 0.43 -16.30 -27.11
C THR A 250 0.90 -17.29 -28.18
N ALA A 251 1.18 -18.53 -27.80
CA ALA A 251 1.65 -19.58 -28.72
C ALA A 251 0.60 -19.93 -29.79
N ASN A 252 -0.68 -19.92 -29.43
CA ASN A 252 -1.78 -20.27 -30.35
C ASN A 252 -2.17 -19.13 -31.32
N GLY A 253 -1.59 -17.93 -31.19
CA GLY A 253 -1.91 -16.78 -32.04
C GLY A 253 -3.35 -16.28 -31.92
N SER A 254 -4.05 -16.70 -30.85
CA SER A 254 -5.49 -16.48 -30.67
C SER A 254 -5.82 -15.06 -30.22
N LEU A 255 -4.89 -14.35 -29.57
CA LEU A 255 -5.06 -12.94 -29.22
C LEU A 255 -4.35 -12.03 -30.21
N GLN A 256 -4.96 -10.86 -30.47
CA GLN A 256 -4.36 -9.78 -31.26
C GLN A 256 -2.91 -9.53 -30.84
N SER A 257 -2.04 -9.19 -31.81
CA SER A 257 -0.62 -8.86 -31.61
C SER A 257 -0.35 -7.88 -30.46
N PHE A 258 -1.33 -7.04 -30.12
CA PHE A 258 -1.33 -6.18 -28.94
C PHE A 258 -1.07 -6.96 -27.64
N PHE A 259 -1.76 -8.06 -27.37
CA PHE A 259 -1.61 -8.82 -26.13
C PHE A 259 -0.24 -9.49 -26.00
N GLN A 260 0.35 -9.96 -27.10
CA GLN A 260 1.59 -10.73 -27.06
C GLN A 260 2.78 -9.87 -26.58
N HIS A 261 2.91 -8.63 -27.04
CA HIS A 261 3.99 -7.75 -26.60
C HIS A 261 3.81 -7.31 -25.15
N HIS A 262 2.56 -7.08 -24.74
CA HIS A 262 2.25 -6.69 -23.38
C HIS A 262 2.52 -7.85 -22.42
N PHE A 263 2.14 -9.09 -22.74
CA PHE A 263 2.26 -10.24 -21.81
C PHE A 263 3.67 -10.47 -21.25
N LEU A 264 4.73 -10.24 -22.04
CA LEU A 264 6.11 -10.35 -21.57
C LEU A 264 6.52 -9.22 -20.60
N ILE A 265 6.13 -7.97 -20.91
CA ILE A 265 6.32 -6.82 -20.02
C ILE A 265 5.52 -7.02 -18.72
N VAL A 266 4.34 -7.59 -18.88
CA VAL A 266 3.35 -7.88 -17.86
C VAL A 266 3.84 -8.91 -16.83
N ARG A 267 4.57 -9.94 -17.27
CA ARG A 267 5.21 -10.91 -16.37
C ARG A 267 6.18 -10.27 -15.39
N CYS A 268 6.81 -9.16 -15.80
CA CYS A 268 7.78 -8.44 -14.99
C CYS A 268 7.15 -7.47 -13.99
N SER A 269 5.87 -7.12 -14.11
CA SER A 269 5.19 -6.15 -13.23
C SER A 269 4.37 -6.78 -12.11
N LEU A 270 3.98 -8.07 -12.23
CA LEU A 270 3.29 -8.75 -11.13
C LEU A 270 4.26 -9.19 -10.03
N ARG A 271 3.85 -8.96 -8.79
CA ARG A 271 4.57 -9.33 -7.57
C ARG A 271 3.61 -9.85 -6.50
N ILE A 272 4.14 -10.54 -5.50
CA ILE A 272 3.38 -11.01 -4.34
C ILE A 272 3.80 -10.19 -3.11
N LEU A 273 2.83 -9.82 -2.28
CA LEU A 273 3.05 -9.26 -0.96
C LEU A 273 2.62 -10.30 0.08
N THR A 274 3.54 -10.64 0.98
CA THR A 274 3.19 -11.37 2.21
C THR A 274 2.87 -10.37 3.31
N CYS A 275 2.00 -10.75 4.24
CA CYS A 275 1.54 -9.89 5.33
C CYS A 275 2.02 -10.45 6.67
N ARG A 276 2.46 -9.57 7.58
CA ARG A 276 2.69 -9.90 9.00
C ARG A 276 2.08 -8.85 9.92
N LYS A 277 1.66 -9.23 11.12
CA LYS A 277 1.13 -8.28 12.11
C LYS A 277 2.26 -7.68 12.92
N PHE A 278 2.11 -6.43 13.35
CA PHE A 278 3.07 -5.81 14.27
C PHE A 278 3.14 -6.51 15.64
N SER A 279 2.08 -7.23 16.02
CA SER A 279 2.01 -8.00 17.26
C SER A 279 2.73 -9.35 17.21
N ASP A 280 3.21 -9.77 16.03
CA ASP A 280 3.82 -11.09 15.91
C ASP A 280 5.23 -11.06 16.55
N PRO A 281 5.55 -12.01 17.46
CA PRO A 281 6.76 -11.97 18.29
C PRO A 281 8.07 -12.17 17.50
N GLU A 282 8.00 -12.45 16.21
CA GLU A 282 9.15 -12.61 15.30
C GLU A 282 9.70 -11.28 14.79
N PHE A 283 9.35 -10.15 15.39
CA PHE A 283 10.11 -8.93 15.21
C PHE A 283 11.42 -9.11 15.98
N PRO A 284 12.59 -9.36 15.34
CA PRO A 284 13.82 -8.96 16.00
C PRO A 284 13.59 -7.48 16.31
N GLU A 285 13.66 -7.11 17.60
CA GLU A 285 13.61 -5.72 18.02
C GLU A 285 14.41 -4.95 16.97
N MET A 286 13.81 -3.93 16.33
CA MET A 286 14.58 -3.00 15.54
C MET A 286 15.63 -2.51 16.52
N GLU A 287 16.84 -3.09 16.45
CA GLU A 287 18.03 -2.50 17.01
C GLU A 287 18.04 -1.16 16.31
N ALA A 288 17.52 -0.15 17.02
CA ALA A 288 17.60 1.20 16.57
C ALA A 288 19.09 1.38 16.28
N ASP A 289 19.42 1.69 15.04
CA ASP A 289 20.78 2.06 14.69
C ASP A 289 21.13 3.28 15.57
N GLU A 290 21.64 3.02 16.78
CA GLU A 290 21.92 4.01 17.82
C GLU A 290 23.10 4.93 17.40
N GLU A 291 23.66 4.73 16.21
CA GLU A 291 24.90 5.37 15.77
C GLU A 291 24.72 6.79 15.18
N GLU A 292 23.50 7.31 14.99
CA GLU A 292 23.29 8.68 14.45
C GLU A 292 22.52 9.67 15.36
N GLY A 293 22.23 9.31 16.62
CA GLY A 293 21.38 10.13 17.51
C GLY A 293 22.03 11.34 18.20
N ALA A 294 23.34 11.55 18.10
CA ALA A 294 24.06 12.50 18.98
C ALA A 294 24.26 13.93 18.45
N LYS A 295 23.58 14.37 17.38
CA LYS A 295 23.84 15.71 16.78
C LYS A 295 22.65 16.64 16.60
N MET A 296 21.48 16.35 17.16
CA MET A 296 20.26 17.06 16.75
C MET A 296 19.51 17.75 17.88
N TYR A 297 20.14 18.72 18.58
CA TYR A 297 19.45 19.85 19.21
C TYR A 297 20.41 21.05 19.38
N ASP A 298 20.88 21.64 18.28
CA ASP A 298 21.21 23.08 18.31
C ASP A 298 19.90 23.82 18.05
N THR A 299 19.30 24.35 19.12
CA THR A 299 18.14 25.25 19.04
C THR A 299 18.45 26.43 18.13
N PRO A 300 17.67 26.69 17.06
CA PRO A 300 17.79 27.93 16.33
C PRO A 300 17.37 29.08 17.25
N THR A 301 18.28 30.03 17.45
CA THR A 301 17.97 31.32 18.08
C THR A 301 16.84 31.99 17.29
N VAL A 302 15.70 32.11 17.94
CA VAL A 302 14.54 32.87 17.43
C VAL A 302 14.93 34.34 17.37
N ASN A 303 15.26 34.83 16.17
CA ASN A 303 15.17 36.25 15.87
C ASN A 303 13.69 36.55 15.62
N ASP A 304 13.05 37.14 16.62
CA ASP A 304 11.65 37.58 16.61
C ASP A 304 11.51 38.89 15.80
N PRO A 305 10.86 38.90 14.62
CA PRO A 305 10.73 40.11 13.80
C PRO A 305 9.54 41.01 14.22
N TRP A 306 8.80 40.67 15.27
CA TRP A 306 7.55 41.37 15.63
C TRP A 306 7.66 42.34 16.81
N ALA A 307 8.86 42.60 17.32
CA ALA A 307 9.10 43.58 18.37
C ALA A 307 9.40 44.99 17.80
N THR A 308 8.44 45.62 17.11
CA THR A 308 8.47 47.06 16.85
C THR A 308 7.11 47.72 17.08
N GLY A 309 6.99 48.32 18.27
CA GLY A 309 6.56 49.71 18.41
C GLY A 309 5.07 50.02 18.31
N ILE A 310 4.37 49.96 19.45
CA ILE A 310 3.32 50.93 19.78
C ILE A 310 3.93 51.91 20.79
N GLY A 311 4.09 53.16 20.37
CA GLY A 311 4.40 54.30 21.23
C GLY A 311 3.58 55.48 20.76
N LEU A 312 2.78 56.04 21.67
CA LEU A 312 2.03 57.29 21.55
C LEU A 312 2.93 58.47 21.17
#